data_AF-A0A2D8U1T8-F1
#
_entry.id   AF-A0A2D8U1T8-F1
#
_cell.length_a   1.000
_cell.length_b   1.000
_cell.length_c   1.000
_cell.angle_alpha   90.00
_cell.angle_beta   90.00
_cell.angle_gamma   90.00
#
_symmetry.space_group_name_H-M   'P 1'
#
loop_
_entity.id
_entity.type
_entity.pdbx_description
1 polymer ?
#
loop_
_entity_poly.entity_id
_entity_poly.type
_entity_poly.pdbx_seq_one_letter_code
_entity_poly.pdbx_strand_id
1 'polypeptide(L)'
;MIFGDQMRDDVVLRLLEGQSSLETSKFLDRLMELSSLEEAEHQFLVDPFDRSVALVFQMFQSSDLDPWDVDLSSFIEMFNERIDKAENIDLPSCGRMIRMAWSILRGQANSLIDRQERAMDFEEEVEWDFEGGWEAEFDDDEYNFSLGVMTGAADEALPSIFEGRIHREEGRPVTLGELLLGLQDASRLADEQRTRERIAKERREAHEKARERFSGSLHVEDLEGDLKRTWQALKARTRKSEPISLSDVADQMNRDSILHGLEEEEAITESQVTAFVSTLFLTNRGYISLGQESGYNGQIVLQDLWGESEDYDELTQRLHPTSDPTGAQNV
;
A
#
# COMPACT_ATOMS: atom_id res chain seq x y z
N MET A 1 27.17 34.22 -11.37
CA MET A 1 26.10 34.78 -12.23
C MET A 1 25.79 33.95 -13.47
N ILE A 2 26.76 33.28 -14.11
CA ILE A 2 26.51 32.50 -15.35
C ILE A 2 25.69 31.21 -15.08
N PHE A 3 25.79 30.67 -13.87
CA PHE A 3 25.19 29.38 -13.49
C PHE A 3 23.65 29.36 -13.44
N GLY A 4 23.03 30.40 -12.86
CA GLY A 4 21.58 30.43 -12.65
C GLY A 4 20.78 30.57 -13.94
N ASP A 5 21.20 31.46 -14.84
CA ASP A 5 20.49 31.69 -16.10
C ASP A 5 20.60 30.48 -17.05
N GLN A 6 21.77 29.85 -17.16
CA GLN A 6 21.94 28.66 -18.01
C GLN A 6 21.20 27.43 -17.46
N MET A 7 21.19 27.26 -16.13
CA MET A 7 20.43 26.19 -15.48
C MET A 7 18.92 26.39 -15.65
N ARG A 8 18.43 27.64 -15.56
CA ARG A 8 17.03 27.97 -15.84
C ARG A 8 16.68 27.58 -17.27
N ASP A 9 17.51 27.93 -18.24
CA ASP A 9 17.23 27.64 -19.66
C ASP A 9 17.16 26.13 -19.95
N ASP A 10 18.05 25.31 -19.39
CA ASP A 10 17.98 23.83 -19.53
C ASP A 10 16.78 23.22 -18.81
N VAL A 11 16.50 23.67 -17.58
CA VAL A 11 15.34 23.17 -16.84
C VAL A 11 14.04 23.58 -17.53
N VAL A 12 13.97 24.80 -18.07
CA VAL A 12 12.84 25.26 -18.90
C VAL A 12 12.74 24.46 -20.20
N LEU A 13 13.85 24.13 -20.86
CA LEU A 13 13.85 23.28 -22.05
C LEU A 13 13.28 21.89 -21.76
N ARG A 14 13.66 21.28 -20.63
CA ARG A 14 13.14 19.98 -20.17
C ARG A 14 11.69 20.04 -19.72
N LEU A 15 11.26 21.15 -19.14
CA LEU A 15 9.86 21.39 -18.77
C LEU A 15 8.97 21.71 -19.96
N LEU A 16 9.52 22.15 -21.09
CA LEU A 16 8.81 22.30 -22.35
C LEU A 16 8.53 20.94 -23.03
N GLU A 17 9.36 19.92 -22.76
CA GLU A 17 9.12 18.53 -23.18
C GLU A 17 8.09 17.80 -22.27
N GLY A 18 7.89 18.29 -21.04
CA GLY A 18 6.89 17.82 -20.09
C GLY A 18 5.65 18.72 -19.96
N GLN A 19 4.59 18.27 -19.27
CA GLN A 19 3.43 19.12 -18.99
C GLN A 19 3.83 20.23 -18.00
N SER A 20 3.92 21.47 -18.49
CA SER A 20 4.25 22.64 -17.69
C SER A 20 3.18 22.94 -16.64
N SER A 21 3.49 22.63 -15.38
CA SER A 21 2.65 23.03 -14.24
C SER A 21 3.05 24.43 -13.77
N LEU A 22 2.08 25.31 -13.50
CA LEU A 22 2.30 26.65 -12.95
C LEU A 22 3.05 26.62 -11.60
N GLU A 23 2.96 25.51 -10.87
CA GLU A 23 3.67 25.31 -9.61
C GLU A 23 5.17 25.07 -9.83
N THR A 24 5.54 24.41 -10.93
CA THR A 24 6.95 24.20 -11.28
C THR A 24 7.63 25.49 -11.69
N SER A 25 6.95 26.41 -12.40
CA SER A 25 7.55 27.70 -12.75
C SER A 25 7.83 28.58 -11.52
N LYS A 26 6.87 28.66 -10.59
CA LYS A 26 7.06 29.38 -9.31
C LYS A 26 8.22 28.79 -8.50
N PHE A 27 8.37 27.47 -8.55
CA PHE A 27 9.45 26.78 -7.89
C PHE A 27 10.81 27.14 -8.49
N LEU A 28 10.93 27.21 -9.82
CA LEU A 28 12.16 27.66 -10.47
C LEU A 28 12.51 29.10 -10.12
N ASP A 29 11.52 29.98 -10.05
CA ASP A 29 11.74 31.36 -9.60
C ASP A 29 12.25 31.40 -8.15
N ARG A 30 11.72 30.53 -7.27
CA ARG A 30 12.21 30.34 -5.90
C ARG A 30 13.64 29.78 -5.86
N LEU A 31 13.98 28.84 -6.74
CA LEU A 31 15.35 28.30 -6.85
C LEU A 31 16.35 29.35 -7.32
N MET A 32 15.96 30.21 -8.26
CA MET A 32 16.77 31.34 -8.72
C MET A 32 17.08 32.31 -7.57
N GLU A 33 16.07 32.66 -6.78
CA GLU A 33 16.25 33.48 -5.58
C GLU A 33 17.24 32.83 -4.61
N LEU A 34 17.05 31.53 -4.30
CA LEU A 34 17.94 30.79 -3.40
C LEU A 34 19.37 30.65 -3.93
N SER A 35 19.55 30.47 -5.25
CA SER A 35 20.88 30.37 -5.88
C SER A 35 21.69 31.67 -5.81
N SER A 36 21.00 32.79 -5.59
CA SER A 36 21.60 34.12 -5.49
C SER A 36 21.97 34.53 -4.06
N LEU A 37 21.52 33.78 -3.06
CA LEU A 37 21.85 34.04 -1.66
C LEU A 37 23.30 33.68 -1.36
N GLU A 38 23.94 34.45 -0.49
CA GLU A 38 25.32 34.19 -0.08
C GLU A 38 25.40 33.03 0.93
N GLU A 39 26.55 32.34 0.97
CA GLU A 39 26.79 31.13 1.78
C GLU A 39 26.34 31.23 3.25
N ALA A 40 26.45 32.42 3.85
CA ALA A 40 26.07 32.68 5.24
C ALA A 40 24.56 32.76 5.49
N GLU A 41 23.75 33.04 4.46
CA GLU A 41 22.30 33.29 4.59
C GLU A 41 21.48 32.00 4.58
N HIS A 42 22.04 30.91 4.05
CA HIS A 42 21.36 29.61 3.91
C HIS A 42 21.03 28.95 5.25
N GLN A 43 21.80 29.20 6.31
CA GLN A 43 21.50 28.67 7.65
C GLN A 43 20.27 29.34 8.27
N PHE A 44 19.97 30.59 7.88
CA PHE A 44 18.86 31.39 8.41
C PHE A 44 17.53 31.18 7.67
N LEU A 45 17.50 30.32 6.64
CA LEU A 45 16.26 30.01 5.92
C LEU A 45 15.22 29.40 6.87
N VAL A 46 13.99 29.94 6.81
CA VAL A 46 12.90 29.51 7.69
C VAL A 46 12.38 28.12 7.29
N ASP A 47 12.36 27.85 5.99
CA ASP A 47 11.85 26.59 5.43
C ASP A 47 12.95 25.50 5.42
N PRO A 48 12.75 24.36 6.12
CA PRO A 48 13.68 23.23 6.08
C PRO A 48 13.92 22.67 4.68
N PHE A 49 12.95 22.82 3.77
CA PHE A 49 13.08 22.42 2.38
C PHE A 49 14.05 23.33 1.61
N ASP A 50 13.89 24.65 1.71
CA ASP A 50 14.79 25.61 1.05
C ASP A 50 16.23 25.44 1.55
N ARG A 51 16.40 25.09 2.83
CA ARG A 51 17.71 24.75 3.42
C ARG A 51 18.32 23.52 2.75
N SER A 52 17.53 22.49 2.42
CA SER A 52 18.02 21.30 1.73
C SER A 52 18.45 21.59 0.28
N VAL A 53 17.71 22.44 -0.43
CA VAL A 53 18.07 22.94 -1.77
C VAL A 53 19.36 23.75 -1.73
N ALA A 54 19.45 24.67 -0.77
CA ALA A 54 20.63 25.49 -0.55
C ALA A 54 21.89 24.67 -0.29
N LEU A 55 21.78 23.59 0.50
CA LEU A 55 22.88 22.68 0.76
C LEU A 55 23.41 22.04 -0.53
N VAL A 56 22.52 21.66 -1.44
CA VAL A 56 22.89 21.10 -2.75
C VAL A 56 23.62 22.16 -3.56
N PHE A 57 23.10 23.39 -3.66
CA PHE A 57 23.80 24.48 -4.34
C PHE A 57 25.17 24.76 -3.75
N GLN A 58 25.28 24.72 -2.41
CA GLN A 58 26.55 24.90 -1.71
C GLN A 58 27.57 23.84 -2.13
N MET A 59 27.15 22.59 -2.34
CA MET A 59 28.04 21.55 -2.83
C MET A 59 28.56 21.88 -4.22
N PHE A 60 27.69 22.20 -5.18
CA PHE A 60 28.12 22.51 -6.55
C PHE A 60 28.90 23.84 -6.67
N GLN A 61 28.81 24.74 -5.69
CA GLN A 61 29.65 25.95 -5.64
C GLN A 61 31.02 25.71 -5.00
N SER A 62 31.09 24.84 -3.98
CA SER A 62 32.32 24.63 -3.17
C SER A 62 33.15 23.42 -3.60
N SER A 63 32.60 22.52 -4.38
CA SER A 63 33.28 21.33 -4.90
C SER A 63 33.37 21.36 -6.41
N ASP A 64 34.39 20.73 -6.97
CA ASP A 64 34.61 20.59 -8.42
C ASP A 64 33.64 19.56 -9.05
N LEU A 65 32.35 19.63 -8.68
CA LEU A 65 31.30 18.80 -9.27
C LEU A 65 30.70 19.54 -10.48
N ASP A 66 30.56 18.84 -11.61
CA ASP A 66 29.90 19.37 -12.79
C ASP A 66 28.36 19.28 -12.63
N PRO A 67 27.63 20.40 -12.75
CA PRO A 67 26.16 20.41 -12.67
C PRO A 67 25.46 19.81 -13.90
N TRP A 68 26.18 19.63 -15.00
CA TRP A 68 25.67 19.04 -16.25
C TRP A 68 25.94 17.54 -16.33
N ASP A 69 26.92 17.05 -15.58
CA ASP A 69 27.26 15.64 -15.44
C ASP A 69 27.64 15.32 -13.99
N VAL A 70 26.61 15.09 -13.18
CA VAL A 70 26.78 14.87 -11.75
C VAL A 70 27.23 13.43 -11.49
N ASP A 71 28.44 13.25 -10.96
CA ASP A 71 28.82 11.97 -10.35
C ASP A 71 27.99 11.72 -9.09
N LEU A 72 26.95 10.90 -9.24
CA LEU A 72 26.02 10.56 -8.18
C LEU A 72 26.69 9.84 -7.01
N SER A 73 27.81 9.14 -7.23
CA SER A 73 28.51 8.41 -6.16
C SER A 73 29.20 9.39 -5.22
N SER A 74 30.04 10.27 -5.79
CA SER A 74 30.70 11.36 -5.06
C SER A 74 29.67 12.31 -4.43
N PHE A 75 28.60 12.64 -5.16
CA PHE A 75 27.52 13.47 -4.66
C PHE A 75 26.88 12.88 -3.38
N ILE A 76 26.49 11.60 -3.38
CA ILE A 76 25.84 10.98 -2.20
C ILE A 76 26.77 10.97 -0.98
N GLU A 77 28.07 10.68 -1.16
CA GLU A 77 29.04 10.68 -0.07
C GLU A 77 29.19 12.08 0.54
N MET A 78 29.46 13.07 -0.31
CA MET A 78 29.61 14.46 0.13
C MET A 78 28.32 15.03 0.73
N PHE A 79 27.16 14.63 0.20
CA PHE A 79 25.86 15.08 0.68
C PHE A 79 25.54 14.51 2.07
N ASN A 80 25.84 13.23 2.31
CA ASN A 80 25.69 12.63 3.64
C ASN A 80 26.58 13.32 4.68
N GLU A 81 27.85 13.59 4.36
CA GLU A 81 28.74 14.30 5.29
C GLU A 81 28.26 15.71 5.63
N ARG A 82 27.59 16.38 4.69
CA ARG A 82 27.09 17.74 4.88
C ARG A 82 25.74 17.76 5.62
N ILE A 83 24.89 16.75 5.43
CA ILE A 83 23.67 16.55 6.22
C ILE A 83 24.01 16.36 7.69
N ASP A 84 25.02 15.53 8.00
CA ASP A 84 25.40 15.24 9.39
C ASP A 84 25.86 16.49 10.17
N LYS A 85 26.40 17.48 9.45
CA LYS A 85 26.89 18.74 10.03
C LYS A 85 25.84 19.84 10.10
N ALA A 86 24.72 19.69 9.41
CA ALA A 86 23.74 20.75 9.23
C ALA A 86 22.47 20.48 10.05
N GLU A 87 22.04 21.48 10.80
CA GLU A 87 20.86 21.40 11.66
C GLU A 87 19.60 21.87 10.92
N ASN A 88 18.44 21.32 11.33
CA ASN A 88 17.11 21.74 10.85
C ASN A 88 16.85 21.49 9.34
N ILE A 89 17.32 20.37 8.81
CA ILE A 89 17.05 19.95 7.41
C ILE A 89 15.82 19.06 7.32
N ASP A 90 15.09 19.11 6.21
CA ASP A 90 14.01 18.16 5.89
C ASP A 90 14.55 16.77 5.52
N LEU A 91 14.95 15.99 6.53
CA LEU A 91 15.49 14.64 6.39
C LEU A 91 14.64 13.70 5.51
N PRO A 92 13.29 13.69 5.58
CA PRO A 92 12.46 12.89 4.69
C PRO A 92 12.65 13.20 3.19
N SER A 93 12.78 14.48 2.82
CA SER A 93 13.00 14.89 1.43
C SER A 93 14.43 14.58 0.98
N CYS A 94 15.43 14.81 1.84
CA CYS A 94 16.81 14.41 1.57
C CYS A 94 16.98 12.90 1.39
N GLY A 95 16.35 12.08 2.24
CA GLY A 95 16.38 10.62 2.11
C GLY A 95 15.74 10.13 0.80
N ARG A 96 14.70 10.83 0.31
CA ARG A 96 14.10 10.54 -0.99
C ARG A 96 14.97 10.98 -2.16
N MET A 97 15.69 12.08 -2.05
CA MET A 97 16.72 12.46 -3.03
C MET A 97 17.81 11.39 -3.12
N ILE A 98 18.35 10.92 -1.98
CA ILE A 98 19.35 9.84 -1.96
C ILE A 98 18.79 8.58 -2.63
N ARG A 99 17.54 8.22 -2.32
CA ARG A 99 16.86 7.07 -2.95
C ARG A 99 16.72 7.23 -4.46
N MET A 100 16.45 8.44 -4.94
CA MET A 100 16.34 8.72 -6.37
C MET A 100 17.69 8.66 -7.06
N ALA A 101 18.72 9.29 -6.51
CA ALA A 101 20.10 9.17 -7.00
C ALA A 101 20.52 7.69 -7.07
N TRP A 102 20.22 6.90 -6.04
CA TRP A 102 20.44 5.45 -6.06
C TRP A 102 19.62 4.72 -7.13
N SER A 103 18.35 5.10 -7.34
CA SER A 103 17.51 4.50 -8.38
C SER A 103 18.07 4.75 -9.78
N ILE A 104 18.65 5.93 -10.01
CA ILE A 104 19.27 6.28 -11.29
C ILE A 104 20.57 5.50 -11.46
N LEU A 105 21.44 5.48 -10.44
CA LEU A 105 22.66 4.67 -10.42
C LEU A 105 22.38 3.19 -10.69
N ARG A 106 21.35 2.63 -10.04
CA ARG A 106 20.92 1.26 -10.27
C ARG A 106 20.42 1.05 -11.70
N GLY A 107 19.68 2.01 -12.26
CA GLY A 107 19.26 1.97 -13.66
C GLY A 107 20.44 1.97 -14.62
N GLN A 108 21.43 2.83 -14.39
CA GLN A 108 22.67 2.88 -15.16
C GLN A 108 23.45 1.56 -15.06
N ALA A 109 23.64 1.03 -13.86
CA ALA A 109 24.30 -0.26 -13.63
C ALA A 109 23.57 -1.42 -14.31
N ASN A 110 22.24 -1.49 -14.18
CA ASN A 110 21.44 -2.49 -14.89
C ASN A 110 21.61 -2.35 -16.41
N SER A 111 21.64 -1.13 -16.96
CA SER A 111 21.86 -0.92 -18.40
C SER A 111 23.24 -1.39 -18.88
N LEU A 112 24.24 -1.38 -17.98
CA LEU A 112 25.58 -1.90 -18.26
C LEU A 112 25.57 -3.43 -18.21
N ILE A 113 24.91 -4.03 -17.22
CA ILE A 113 24.74 -5.48 -17.11
C ILE A 113 23.96 -6.03 -18.31
N ASP A 114 22.82 -5.44 -18.66
CA ASP A 114 22.03 -5.78 -19.84
C ASP A 114 22.83 -5.68 -21.15
N ARG A 115 23.81 -4.77 -21.22
CA ARG A 115 24.72 -4.65 -22.37
C ARG A 115 25.75 -5.76 -22.38
N GLN A 116 26.31 -6.11 -21.21
CA GLN A 116 27.25 -7.20 -21.05
C GLN A 116 26.58 -8.56 -21.36
N GLU A 117 25.39 -8.80 -20.83
CA GLU A 117 24.62 -10.02 -21.11
C GLU A 117 24.31 -10.15 -22.60
N ARG A 118 23.84 -9.09 -23.26
CA ARG A 118 23.65 -9.12 -24.72
C ARG A 118 24.95 -9.36 -25.48
N ALA A 119 26.08 -8.81 -25.03
CA ALA A 119 27.37 -9.07 -25.67
C ALA A 119 27.80 -10.54 -25.52
N MET A 120 27.47 -11.17 -24.40
CA MET A 120 27.72 -12.59 -24.13
C MET A 120 26.74 -13.51 -24.90
N ASP A 121 25.47 -13.11 -25.07
CA ASP A 121 24.50 -13.83 -25.92
C ASP A 121 24.93 -13.89 -27.40
N PHE A 122 25.71 -12.91 -27.88
CA PHE A 122 26.31 -12.97 -29.22
C PHE A 122 27.56 -13.88 -29.30
N GLU A 123 28.13 -14.30 -28.16
CA GLU A 123 29.20 -15.31 -28.10
C GLU A 123 28.65 -16.74 -27.98
N GLU A 124 27.38 -16.92 -27.60
CA GLU A 124 26.75 -18.23 -27.49
C GLU A 124 26.35 -18.75 -28.89
N GLU A 125 27.21 -19.62 -29.44
CA GLU A 125 26.99 -20.50 -30.59
C GLU A 125 26.28 -19.84 -31.79
N VAL A 126 27.01 -18.98 -32.51
CA VAL A 126 26.98 -19.18 -33.97
C VAL A 126 27.57 -20.56 -34.19
N GLU A 127 26.71 -21.58 -34.21
CA GLU A 127 27.04 -22.87 -34.80
C GLU A 127 27.40 -22.53 -36.25
N TRP A 128 28.70 -22.36 -36.50
CA TRP A 128 29.22 -22.19 -37.84
C TRP A 128 28.88 -23.49 -38.52
N ASP A 129 27.74 -23.52 -39.21
CA ASP A 129 27.37 -24.60 -40.11
C ASP A 129 28.38 -24.54 -41.26
N PHE A 130 29.58 -25.06 -40.98
CA PHE A 130 30.67 -25.19 -41.92
C PHE A 130 30.31 -26.36 -42.84
N GLU A 131 29.25 -26.15 -43.61
CA GLU A 131 28.88 -27.00 -44.74
C GLU A 131 29.68 -26.54 -45.98
N GLY A 132 31.00 -26.44 -45.82
CA GLY A 132 31.94 -26.11 -46.88
C GLY A 132 33.11 -27.07 -46.84
N GLY A 133 33.28 -27.89 -47.89
CA GLY A 133 34.47 -28.73 -48.02
C GLY A 133 35.76 -27.89 -48.06
N TRP A 134 36.92 -28.55 -48.03
CA TRP A 134 38.26 -27.95 -48.20
C TRP A 134 38.50 -27.22 -49.55
N GLU A 135 37.44 -26.89 -50.28
CA GLU A 135 37.38 -26.15 -51.53
C GLU A 135 36.48 -24.91 -51.40
N ALA A 136 36.56 -24.20 -50.27
CA ALA A 136 36.03 -22.84 -50.23
C ALA A 136 36.88 -21.99 -51.19
N GLU A 137 36.29 -21.58 -52.31
CA GLU A 137 36.86 -20.53 -53.16
C GLU A 137 36.93 -19.27 -52.28
N PHE A 138 38.12 -18.99 -51.72
CA PHE A 138 38.37 -17.73 -51.04
C PHE A 138 38.09 -16.63 -52.05
N ASP A 139 37.20 -15.70 -51.71
CA ASP A 139 37.00 -14.51 -52.50
C ASP A 139 38.34 -13.76 -52.59
N ASP A 140 38.69 -13.29 -53.79
CA ASP A 140 39.97 -12.58 -54.02
C ASP A 140 40.09 -11.38 -53.06
N ASP A 141 38.96 -10.77 -52.69
CA ASP A 141 38.89 -9.68 -51.72
C ASP A 141 39.26 -10.12 -50.29
N GLU A 142 38.91 -11.34 -49.88
CA GLU A 142 39.23 -11.88 -48.55
C GLU A 142 40.71 -12.29 -48.45
N TYR A 143 41.26 -12.85 -49.53
CA TYR A 143 42.69 -13.12 -49.65
C TYR A 143 43.51 -11.82 -49.62
N ASN A 144 43.09 -10.80 -50.36
CA ASN A 144 43.75 -9.49 -50.38
C ASN A 144 43.70 -8.79 -49.01
N PHE A 145 42.60 -8.92 -48.27
CA PHE A 145 42.49 -8.40 -46.91
C PHE A 145 43.50 -9.05 -45.96
N SER A 146 43.49 -10.39 -45.86
CA SER A 146 44.39 -11.13 -44.97
C SER A 146 45.87 -10.93 -45.30
N LEU A 147 46.22 -10.85 -46.59
CA LEU A 147 47.57 -10.50 -47.03
C LEU A 147 47.93 -9.04 -46.69
N GLY A 148 46.98 -8.10 -46.81
CA GLY A 148 47.15 -6.70 -46.42
C GLY A 148 47.40 -6.53 -44.92
N VAL A 149 46.74 -7.34 -44.07
CA VAL A 149 46.98 -7.39 -42.62
C VAL A 149 48.35 -7.98 -42.31
N MET A 150 48.72 -9.12 -42.90
CA MET A 150 50.03 -9.75 -42.66
C MET A 150 51.22 -8.93 -43.15
N THR A 151 51.04 -8.15 -44.22
CA THR A 151 52.10 -7.32 -44.81
C THR A 151 52.14 -5.89 -44.24
N GLY A 152 51.21 -5.53 -43.36
CA GLY A 152 51.10 -4.20 -42.75
C GLY A 152 50.59 -3.12 -43.70
N ALA A 153 50.13 -3.46 -44.91
CA ALA A 153 49.53 -2.52 -45.85
C ALA A 153 48.15 -2.02 -45.37
N ALA A 154 47.48 -2.78 -44.52
CA ALA A 154 46.19 -2.43 -43.91
C ALA A 154 46.31 -1.71 -42.55
N ASP A 155 47.52 -1.41 -42.07
CA ASP A 155 47.75 -0.88 -40.70
C ASP A 155 47.09 0.50 -40.47
N GLU A 156 46.88 1.29 -41.52
CA GLU A 156 46.13 2.56 -41.45
C GLU A 156 44.61 2.38 -41.39
N ALA A 157 44.09 1.26 -41.91
CA ALA A 157 42.64 0.98 -41.97
C ALA A 157 42.17 0.05 -40.84
N LEU A 158 43.08 -0.74 -40.23
CA LEU A 158 42.74 -1.64 -39.12
C LEU A 158 42.18 -0.92 -37.89
N PRO A 159 42.71 0.24 -37.43
CA PRO A 159 42.15 0.96 -36.30
C PRO A 159 40.67 1.34 -36.48
N SER A 160 40.26 1.74 -37.70
CA SER A 160 38.87 2.13 -37.98
C SER A 160 37.92 0.93 -38.12
N ILE A 161 38.44 -0.25 -38.46
CA ILE A 161 37.69 -1.51 -38.50
C ILE A 161 37.48 -2.07 -37.08
N PHE A 162 38.49 -1.95 -36.21
CA PHE A 162 38.40 -2.32 -34.80
C PHE A 162 37.69 -1.26 -33.93
N GLU A 163 37.47 -0.04 -34.45
CA GLU A 163 36.50 0.94 -33.94
C GLU A 163 35.03 0.50 -34.12
N GLY A 164 34.81 -0.80 -34.35
CA GLY A 164 33.50 -1.44 -34.31
C GLY A 164 32.74 -1.11 -33.03
N ARG A 165 31.47 -0.77 -33.23
CA ARG A 165 30.51 -0.23 -32.26
C ARG A 165 30.88 1.19 -31.83
N ILE A 166 30.22 2.16 -32.49
CA ILE A 166 29.89 3.46 -31.90
C ILE A 166 29.53 3.18 -30.45
N HIS A 167 30.44 3.52 -29.54
CA HIS A 167 30.13 3.57 -28.14
C HIS A 167 29.11 4.68 -28.07
N ARG A 168 27.81 4.34 -28.02
CA ARG A 168 26.83 5.34 -27.63
C ARG A 168 27.31 5.78 -26.26
N GLU A 169 27.68 7.06 -26.19
CA GLU A 169 28.07 7.69 -24.94
C GLU A 169 27.08 7.28 -23.88
N GLU A 170 27.66 7.04 -22.71
CA GLU A 170 27.01 6.57 -21.50
C GLU A 170 25.64 7.22 -21.32
N GLY A 171 24.68 6.45 -20.79
CA GLY A 171 23.29 6.90 -20.68
C GLY A 171 23.21 8.33 -20.13
N ARG A 172 22.35 9.16 -20.75
CA ARG A 172 22.26 10.61 -20.57
C ARG A 172 22.68 11.07 -19.16
N PRO A 173 23.66 11.97 -19.04
CA PRO A 173 24.18 12.42 -17.75
C PRO A 173 23.07 13.06 -16.92
N VAL A 174 23.11 12.82 -15.61
CA VAL A 174 22.14 13.39 -14.67
C VAL A 174 22.55 14.81 -14.36
N THR A 175 21.63 15.74 -14.53
CA THR A 175 21.91 17.15 -14.24
C THR A 175 21.41 17.55 -12.86
N LEU A 176 22.01 18.61 -12.31
CA LEU A 176 21.57 19.26 -11.09
C LEU A 176 20.08 19.64 -11.15
N GLY A 177 19.60 20.08 -12.31
CA GLY A 177 18.20 20.40 -12.53
C GLY A 177 17.26 19.21 -12.26
N GLU A 178 17.66 18.00 -12.65
CA GLU A 178 16.89 16.78 -12.40
C GLU A 178 16.89 16.38 -10.93
N LEU A 179 18.02 16.56 -10.24
CA LEU A 179 18.10 16.32 -8.80
C LEU A 179 17.19 17.28 -8.02
N LEU A 180 17.13 18.57 -8.40
CA LEU A 180 16.29 19.56 -7.73
C LEU A 180 14.80 19.40 -8.06
N LEU A 181 14.45 19.11 -9.32
CA LEU A 181 13.06 18.79 -9.68
C LEU A 181 12.59 17.52 -8.98
N GLY A 182 13.45 16.50 -8.93
CA GLY A 182 13.17 15.30 -8.18
C GLY A 182 13.00 15.55 -6.68
N LEU A 183 13.80 16.45 -6.10
CA LEU A 183 13.66 16.87 -4.70
C LEU A 183 12.31 17.55 -4.45
N GLN A 184 11.87 18.41 -5.38
CA GLN A 184 10.54 19.04 -5.31
C GLN A 184 9.42 18.00 -5.28
N ASP A 185 9.47 17.02 -6.19
CA ASP A 185 8.48 15.94 -6.23
C ASP A 185 8.52 15.07 -4.98
N ALA A 186 9.73 14.78 -4.48
CA ALA A 186 9.91 14.04 -3.23
C ALA A 186 9.26 14.74 -2.04
N SER A 187 9.43 16.07 -1.94
CA SER A 187 8.84 16.91 -0.90
C SER A 187 7.32 16.97 -1.02
N ARG A 188 6.79 17.21 -2.22
CA ARG A 188 5.33 17.21 -2.46
C ARG A 188 4.69 15.90 -2.00
N LEU A 189 5.30 14.78 -2.36
CA LEU A 189 4.83 13.46 -1.93
C LEU A 189 4.98 13.24 -0.41
N ALA A 190 5.97 13.86 0.24
CA ALA A 190 6.14 13.77 1.69
C ALA A 190 5.04 14.57 2.41
N ASP A 191 4.70 15.75 1.91
CA ASP A 191 3.63 16.59 2.45
C ASP A 191 2.25 15.96 2.22
N GLU A 192 2.02 15.37 1.04
CA GLU A 192 0.83 14.55 0.80
C GLU A 192 0.72 13.39 1.80
N GLN A 193 1.82 12.75 2.16
CA GLN A 193 1.80 11.67 3.15
C GLN A 193 1.50 12.20 4.56
N ARG A 194 2.14 13.30 4.98
CA ARG A 194 1.88 13.96 6.27
C ARG A 194 0.42 14.38 6.40
N THR A 195 -0.17 14.93 5.35
CA THR A 195 -1.58 15.32 5.34
C THR A 195 -2.51 14.11 5.41
N ARG A 196 -2.21 13.02 4.69
CA ARG A 196 -2.97 11.76 4.77
C ARG A 196 -2.92 11.16 6.17
N GLU A 197 -1.76 11.16 6.82
CA GLU A 197 -1.58 10.65 8.18
C GLU A 197 -2.36 11.48 9.21
N ARG A 198 -2.34 12.81 9.07
CA ARG A 198 -3.16 13.70 9.91
C ARG A 198 -4.65 13.39 9.78
N ILE A 199 -5.14 13.26 8.54
CA ILE A 199 -6.54 12.91 8.27
C ILE A 199 -6.87 11.52 8.84
N ALA A 200 -5.97 10.54 8.69
CA ALA A 200 -6.16 9.21 9.23
C ALA A 200 -6.24 9.21 10.76
N LYS A 201 -5.41 10.02 11.43
CA LYS A 201 -5.45 10.20 12.89
C LYS A 201 -6.75 10.86 13.34
N GLU A 202 -7.16 11.96 12.71
CA GLU A 202 -8.43 12.64 13.00
C GLU A 202 -9.63 11.69 12.81
N ARG A 203 -9.61 10.87 11.75
CA ARG A 203 -10.63 9.85 11.52
C ARG A 203 -10.64 8.79 12.62
N ARG A 204 -9.48 8.28 13.03
CA ARG A 204 -9.39 7.28 14.13
C ARG A 204 -9.98 7.84 15.42
N GLU A 205 -9.63 9.06 15.80
CA GLU A 205 -10.16 9.72 16.99
C GLU A 205 -11.67 9.97 16.89
N ALA A 206 -12.17 10.35 15.71
CA ALA A 206 -13.59 10.51 15.46
C ALA A 206 -14.35 9.17 15.55
N HIS A 207 -13.78 8.10 15.00
CA HIS A 207 -14.35 6.75 15.08
C HIS A 207 -14.35 6.21 16.51
N GLU A 208 -13.29 6.46 17.29
CA GLU A 208 -13.22 6.07 18.70
C GLU A 208 -14.30 6.77 19.53
N LYS A 209 -14.44 8.09 19.38
CA LYS A 209 -15.52 8.87 20.01
C LYS A 209 -16.92 8.41 19.58
N ALA A 210 -17.10 8.07 18.31
CA ALA A 210 -18.34 7.49 17.83
C ALA A 210 -18.59 6.13 18.49
N ARG A 211 -17.58 5.26 18.56
CA ARG A 211 -17.67 3.94 19.19
C ARG A 211 -18.00 4.02 20.66
N GLU A 212 -17.44 4.97 21.41
CA GLU A 212 -17.79 5.23 22.81
C GLU A 212 -19.26 5.67 22.97
N ARG A 213 -19.75 6.54 22.07
CA ARG A 213 -21.17 6.96 22.08
C ARG A 213 -22.13 5.83 21.70
N PHE A 214 -21.73 4.98 20.76
CA PHE A 214 -22.54 3.83 20.32
C PHE A 214 -22.38 2.59 21.22
N SER A 215 -21.37 2.56 22.11
CA SER A 215 -21.16 1.48 23.09
C SER A 215 -22.30 1.33 24.08
N GLY A 216 -23.10 2.38 24.33
CA GLY A 216 -24.27 2.31 25.20
C GLY A 216 -25.54 1.78 24.52
N SER A 217 -25.55 1.67 23.18
CA SER A 217 -26.73 1.32 22.38
C SER A 217 -26.48 0.12 21.46
N LEU A 218 -25.31 -0.52 21.55
CA LEU A 218 -25.06 -1.76 20.85
C LEU A 218 -25.69 -2.89 21.67
N HIS A 219 -26.99 -3.11 21.48
CA HIS A 219 -27.57 -4.41 21.79
C HIS A 219 -26.75 -5.46 21.03
N VAL A 220 -26.02 -6.29 21.76
CA VAL A 220 -25.45 -7.50 21.19
C VAL A 220 -26.66 -8.42 20.98
N GLU A 221 -27.21 -8.44 19.76
CA GLU A 221 -28.25 -9.39 19.36
C GLU A 221 -27.66 -10.81 19.40
N ASP A 222 -27.61 -11.41 20.57
CA ASP A 222 -27.26 -12.81 20.77
C ASP A 222 -28.51 -13.67 20.57
N LEU A 223 -28.83 -13.95 19.30
CA LEU A 223 -30.00 -14.74 18.93
C LEU A 223 -30.03 -16.11 19.66
N GLU A 224 -28.88 -16.77 19.83
CA GLU A 224 -28.85 -18.09 20.48
C GLU A 224 -29.04 -17.95 22.00
N GLY A 225 -28.45 -16.92 22.60
CA GLY A 225 -28.73 -16.54 23.98
C GLY A 225 -30.20 -16.22 24.21
N ASP A 226 -30.86 -15.52 23.28
CA ASP A 226 -32.27 -15.17 23.32
C ASP A 226 -33.17 -16.42 23.25
N LEU A 227 -32.84 -17.36 22.36
CA LEU A 227 -33.52 -18.66 22.26
C LEU A 227 -33.39 -19.46 23.57
N LYS A 228 -32.21 -19.45 24.19
CA LYS A 228 -31.99 -20.13 25.47
C LYS A 228 -32.79 -19.50 26.60
N ARG A 229 -32.81 -18.16 26.71
CA ARG A 229 -33.58 -17.43 27.72
C ARG A 229 -35.08 -17.69 27.58
N THR A 230 -35.59 -17.65 26.35
CA THR A 230 -37.02 -17.86 26.06
C THR A 230 -37.45 -19.31 26.33
N TRP A 231 -36.60 -20.28 26.03
CA TRP A 231 -36.85 -21.69 26.35
C TRP A 231 -36.84 -21.95 27.87
N GLN A 232 -35.90 -21.36 28.61
CA GLN A 232 -35.86 -21.44 30.07
C GLN A 232 -37.08 -20.80 30.73
N ALA A 233 -37.50 -19.62 30.25
CA ALA A 233 -38.72 -18.94 30.71
C ALA A 233 -39.98 -19.80 30.48
N LEU A 234 -40.05 -20.49 29.34
CA LEU A 234 -41.12 -21.44 29.05
C LEU A 234 -41.09 -22.63 30.00
N LYS A 235 -39.93 -23.28 30.17
CA LYS A 235 -39.75 -24.42 31.09
C LYS A 235 -40.07 -24.08 32.55
N ALA A 236 -39.71 -22.88 33.01
CA ALA A 236 -40.04 -22.42 34.36
C ALA A 236 -41.55 -22.32 34.61
N ARG A 237 -42.34 -22.10 33.56
CA ARG A 237 -43.80 -22.00 33.61
C ARG A 237 -44.51 -23.31 33.26
N THR A 238 -43.87 -24.22 32.51
CA THR A 238 -44.45 -25.53 32.17
C THR A 238 -44.49 -26.47 33.37
N ARG A 239 -45.69 -26.81 33.81
CA ARG A 239 -45.93 -27.97 34.69
C ARG A 239 -46.60 -29.06 33.85
N LYS A 240 -45.90 -30.18 33.63
CA LYS A 240 -46.43 -31.41 32.99
C LYS A 240 -47.05 -31.20 31.58
N SER A 241 -46.34 -30.53 30.66
CA SER A 241 -46.72 -30.40 29.24
C SER A 241 -48.07 -29.71 28.99
N GLU A 242 -48.52 -28.88 29.93
CA GLU A 242 -49.69 -28.03 29.69
C GLU A 242 -49.35 -26.90 28.70
N PRO A 243 -50.30 -26.53 27.82
CA PRO A 243 -50.17 -25.37 26.94
C PRO A 243 -50.05 -24.05 27.72
N ILE A 244 -49.11 -23.19 27.35
CA ILE A 244 -48.84 -21.89 28.01
C ILE A 244 -49.06 -20.75 27.03
N SER A 245 -49.54 -19.59 27.51
CA SER A 245 -49.69 -18.41 26.66
C SER A 245 -48.34 -17.73 26.39
N LEU A 246 -48.16 -17.18 25.18
CA LEU A 246 -46.98 -16.38 24.86
C LEU A 246 -46.80 -15.18 25.81
N SER A 247 -47.91 -14.58 26.25
CA SER A 247 -47.89 -13.49 27.23
C SER A 247 -47.27 -13.90 28.56
N ASP A 248 -47.53 -15.12 29.03
CA ASP A 248 -46.93 -15.60 30.29
C ASP A 248 -45.42 -15.80 30.20
N VAL A 249 -44.92 -16.17 29.02
CA VAL A 249 -43.48 -16.31 28.74
C VAL A 249 -42.82 -14.93 28.66
N ALA A 250 -43.44 -13.98 27.96
CA ALA A 250 -42.95 -12.60 27.89
C ALA A 250 -42.93 -11.92 29.27
N ASP A 251 -43.95 -12.15 30.10
CA ASP A 251 -44.00 -11.66 31.49
C ASP A 251 -42.91 -12.26 32.36
N GLN A 252 -42.56 -13.53 32.13
CA GLN A 252 -41.46 -14.18 32.84
C GLN A 252 -40.12 -13.59 32.44
N MET A 253 -39.89 -13.41 31.14
CA MET A 253 -38.68 -12.77 30.63
C MET A 253 -38.53 -11.33 31.12
N ASN A 254 -39.63 -10.57 31.17
CA ASN A 254 -39.61 -9.21 31.69
C ASN A 254 -39.16 -9.15 33.15
N ARG A 255 -39.66 -10.06 34.00
CA ARG A 255 -39.20 -10.17 35.40
C ARG A 255 -37.72 -10.48 35.49
N ASP A 256 -37.25 -11.41 34.65
CA ASP A 256 -35.84 -11.80 34.63
C ASP A 256 -34.97 -10.62 34.14
N SER A 257 -35.40 -9.85 33.14
CA SER A 257 -34.74 -8.64 32.63
C SER A 257 -34.67 -7.52 33.68
N ILE A 258 -35.75 -7.26 34.42
CA ILE A 258 -35.77 -6.27 35.52
C ILE A 258 -34.80 -6.67 36.63
N LEU A 259 -34.71 -7.96 36.96
CA LEU A 259 -33.75 -8.47 37.95
C LEU A 259 -32.28 -8.24 37.53
N HIS A 260 -32.00 -8.20 36.23
CA HIS A 260 -30.67 -7.91 35.69
C HIS A 260 -30.39 -6.40 35.56
N GLY A 261 -31.31 -5.53 35.99
CA GLY A 261 -31.10 -4.08 36.12
C GLY A 261 -31.54 -3.24 34.92
N LEU A 262 -32.37 -3.78 34.02
CA LEU A 262 -32.97 -3.03 32.91
C LEU A 262 -34.12 -2.12 33.39
N GLU A 263 -34.32 -0.99 32.71
CA GLU A 263 -35.46 -0.09 32.96
C GLU A 263 -36.78 -0.79 32.59
N GLU A 264 -37.85 -0.52 33.35
CA GLU A 264 -39.12 -1.26 33.26
C GLU A 264 -39.79 -1.14 31.87
N GLU A 265 -39.74 0.03 31.23
CA GLU A 265 -40.33 0.22 29.89
C GLU A 265 -39.51 -0.47 28.79
N GLU A 266 -38.18 -0.45 28.91
CA GLU A 266 -37.28 -1.11 27.96
C GLU A 266 -37.38 -2.64 28.09
N ALA A 267 -37.41 -3.15 29.32
CA ALA A 267 -37.57 -4.57 29.61
C ALA A 267 -38.89 -5.14 29.08
N ILE A 268 -40.00 -4.40 29.14
CA ILE A 268 -41.30 -4.82 28.57
C ILE A 268 -41.20 -4.97 27.05
N THR A 269 -40.67 -3.95 26.38
CA THR A 269 -40.64 -3.95 24.91
C THR A 269 -39.66 -4.98 24.37
N GLU A 270 -38.47 -5.09 24.96
CA GLU A 270 -37.48 -6.12 24.62
C GLU A 270 -38.05 -7.52 24.85
N SER A 271 -38.61 -7.80 26.03
CA SER A 271 -39.10 -9.14 26.36
C SER A 271 -40.24 -9.59 25.45
N GLN A 272 -41.13 -8.68 25.03
CA GLN A 272 -42.20 -9.00 24.10
C GLN A 272 -41.68 -9.34 22.70
N VAL A 273 -40.76 -8.52 22.17
CA VAL A 273 -40.18 -8.72 20.83
C VAL A 273 -39.33 -9.99 20.82
N THR A 274 -38.45 -10.16 21.82
CA THR A 274 -37.56 -11.31 21.94
C THR A 274 -38.35 -12.61 22.16
N ALA A 275 -39.40 -12.60 22.99
CA ALA A 275 -40.28 -13.76 23.15
C ALA A 275 -40.98 -14.13 21.84
N PHE A 276 -41.50 -13.15 21.11
CA PHE A 276 -42.18 -13.41 19.85
C PHE A 276 -41.23 -13.97 18.78
N VAL A 277 -40.09 -13.32 18.56
CA VAL A 277 -39.11 -13.76 17.55
C VAL A 277 -38.54 -15.14 17.92
N SER A 278 -38.13 -15.32 19.17
CA SER A 278 -37.53 -16.58 19.62
C SER A 278 -38.50 -17.74 19.59
N THR A 279 -39.79 -17.54 19.90
CA THR A 279 -40.79 -18.62 19.80
C THR A 279 -41.01 -19.09 18.36
N LEU A 280 -40.93 -18.20 17.37
CA LEU A 280 -40.98 -18.59 15.95
C LEU A 280 -39.77 -19.48 15.58
N PHE A 281 -38.57 -19.11 16.03
CA PHE A 281 -37.36 -19.88 15.79
C PHE A 281 -37.37 -21.24 16.53
N LEU A 282 -37.80 -21.26 17.79
CA LEU A 282 -37.94 -22.50 18.56
C LEU A 282 -38.99 -23.43 17.94
N THR A 283 -40.06 -22.88 17.35
CA THR A 283 -41.06 -23.65 16.61
C THR A 283 -40.47 -24.23 15.32
N ASN A 284 -39.77 -23.42 14.55
CA ASN A 284 -39.11 -23.87 13.31
C ASN A 284 -38.08 -24.98 13.58
N ARG A 285 -37.29 -24.83 14.66
CA ARG A 285 -36.30 -25.82 15.07
C ARG A 285 -36.90 -27.05 15.79
N GLY A 286 -38.22 -27.09 16.03
CA GLY A 286 -38.92 -28.26 16.58
C GLY A 286 -38.83 -28.44 18.09
N TYR A 287 -38.52 -27.39 18.86
CA TYR A 287 -38.53 -27.43 20.33
C TYR A 287 -39.94 -27.30 20.90
N ILE A 288 -40.78 -26.49 20.26
CA ILE A 288 -42.10 -26.08 20.74
C ILE A 288 -43.11 -26.22 19.60
N SER A 289 -44.35 -26.57 19.92
CA SER A 289 -45.49 -26.44 19.01
C SER A 289 -46.22 -25.14 19.27
N LEU A 290 -46.51 -24.39 18.20
CA LEU A 290 -47.24 -23.13 18.23
C LEU A 290 -48.67 -23.34 17.76
N GLY A 291 -49.64 -22.95 18.58
CA GLY A 291 -51.06 -22.90 18.24
C GLY A 291 -51.65 -21.51 18.47
N GLN A 292 -52.74 -21.19 17.78
CA GLN A 292 -53.55 -20.02 18.06
C GLN A 292 -55.00 -20.46 18.26
N GLU A 293 -55.63 -19.98 19.33
CA GLU A 293 -57.05 -20.26 19.57
C GLU A 293 -57.96 -19.63 18.50
N SER A 294 -59.19 -20.12 18.37
CA SER A 294 -60.13 -19.67 17.34
C SER A 294 -60.49 -18.19 17.44
N GLY A 295 -60.24 -17.41 16.39
CA GLY A 295 -60.65 -16.00 16.25
C GLY A 295 -59.52 -15.12 15.72
N TYR A 296 -59.83 -13.92 15.22
CA TYR A 296 -58.83 -12.99 14.67
C TYR A 296 -57.78 -12.54 15.70
N ASN A 297 -58.10 -12.61 17.00
CA ASN A 297 -57.22 -12.29 18.13
C ASN A 297 -57.13 -13.46 19.13
N GLY A 298 -57.16 -14.71 18.64
CA GLY A 298 -56.98 -15.86 19.52
C GLY A 298 -55.64 -15.82 20.25
N GLN A 299 -55.60 -16.29 21.49
CA GLN A 299 -54.37 -16.34 22.27
C GLN A 299 -53.37 -17.28 21.62
N ILE A 300 -52.10 -16.88 21.61
CA ILE A 300 -50.99 -17.70 21.12
C ILE A 300 -50.59 -18.65 22.24
N VAL A 301 -50.67 -19.93 21.94
CA VAL A 301 -50.44 -21.03 22.87
C VAL A 301 -49.22 -21.81 22.42
N LEU A 302 -48.33 -22.09 23.38
CA LEU A 302 -47.06 -22.78 23.21
C LEU A 302 -47.14 -24.11 23.95
N GLN A 303 -46.79 -25.20 23.27
CA GLN A 303 -46.69 -26.52 23.87
C GLN A 303 -45.27 -27.06 23.77
N ASP A 304 -44.68 -27.39 24.91
CA ASP A 304 -43.37 -28.04 24.97
C ASP A 304 -43.46 -29.48 24.44
N LEU A 305 -42.66 -29.79 23.43
CA LEU A 305 -42.56 -31.12 22.82
C LEU A 305 -41.61 -32.04 23.59
N TRP A 306 -40.75 -31.50 24.46
CA TRP A 306 -39.62 -32.19 25.09
C TRP A 306 -39.65 -32.06 26.62
N GLY A 307 -40.74 -32.49 27.25
CA GLY A 307 -40.99 -32.34 28.70
C GLY A 307 -39.89 -32.89 29.62
N GLU A 308 -39.18 -33.94 29.21
CA GLU A 308 -38.13 -34.62 30.00
C GLU A 308 -36.72 -34.00 29.84
N SER A 309 -36.54 -33.02 28.95
CA SER A 309 -35.23 -32.38 28.71
C SER A 309 -35.10 -31.10 29.52
N GLU A 310 -34.11 -31.05 30.42
CA GLU A 310 -33.82 -29.88 31.28
C GLU A 310 -32.66 -29.01 30.77
N ASP A 311 -31.83 -29.52 29.85
CA ASP A 311 -30.71 -28.77 29.26
C ASP A 311 -30.97 -28.40 27.79
N TYR A 312 -30.91 -27.10 27.50
CA TYR A 312 -31.07 -26.54 26.15
C TYR A 312 -29.94 -26.97 25.21
N ASP A 313 -28.69 -26.99 25.70
CA ASP A 313 -27.53 -27.21 24.85
C ASP A 313 -27.48 -28.69 24.43
N GLU A 314 -27.78 -29.61 25.34
CA GLU A 314 -27.90 -31.05 25.05
C GLU A 314 -29.06 -31.34 24.07
N LEU A 315 -30.22 -30.69 24.27
CA LEU A 315 -31.37 -30.86 23.39
C LEU A 315 -31.08 -30.32 21.98
N THR A 316 -30.36 -29.21 21.90
CA THR A 316 -29.91 -28.61 20.63
C THR A 316 -28.96 -29.52 19.88
N GLN A 317 -27.97 -30.11 20.55
CA GLN A 317 -27.06 -31.08 19.93
C GLN A 317 -27.77 -32.36 19.45
N ARG A 318 -28.84 -32.78 20.13
CA ARG A 318 -29.66 -33.94 19.71
C ARG A 318 -30.54 -33.64 18.50
N LEU A 319 -31.15 -32.46 18.43
CA LEU A 319 -32.06 -32.07 17.36
C LEU A 319 -31.33 -31.55 16.12
N HIS A 320 -30.22 -30.84 16.36
CA HIS A 320 -29.40 -30.18 15.34
C HIS A 320 -27.92 -30.49 15.59
N PRO A 321 -27.46 -31.73 15.34
CA PRO A 321 -26.04 -32.05 15.48
C PRO A 321 -25.24 -31.19 14.51
N THR A 322 -24.32 -30.38 15.03
CA THR A 322 -23.36 -29.65 14.22
C THR A 322 -22.52 -30.65 13.46
N SER A 323 -22.67 -30.72 12.13
CA SER A 323 -21.73 -31.44 11.29
C SER A 323 -20.36 -30.81 11.47
N ASP A 324 -19.41 -31.54 12.05
CA ASP A 324 -18.01 -31.14 12.04
C ASP A 324 -17.57 -30.82 10.59
N PRO A 325 -17.06 -29.61 10.29
CA PRO A 325 -16.48 -29.31 8.98
C PRO A 325 -15.05 -29.85 8.85
N THR A 326 -14.68 -30.92 9.55
CA THR A 326 -13.34 -31.53 9.49
C THR A 326 -13.40 -33.04 9.30
N GLY A 327 -13.91 -33.44 8.13
CA GLY A 327 -13.97 -34.85 7.72
C GLY A 327 -13.86 -35.07 6.21
N ALA A 328 -13.35 -34.11 5.44
CA ALA A 328 -12.93 -34.37 4.06
C ALA A 328 -11.43 -34.67 4.07
N GLN A 329 -11.09 -35.95 4.29
CA GLN A 329 -9.80 -36.46 3.86
C GLN A 329 -9.78 -36.41 2.34
N ASN A 330 -8.96 -35.50 1.79
CA ASN A 330 -8.56 -35.58 0.39
C ASN A 330 -7.86 -36.93 0.18
N VAL A 331 -8.49 -37.79 -0.63
CA VAL A 331 -7.84 -38.88 -1.36
C VAL A 331 -7.91 -38.53 -2.83
#